data_AF-Q5ZEZ5-F1
#
_entry.id   AF-Q5ZEZ5-F1
#
_cell.length_a   1.000
_cell.length_b   1.000
_cell.length_c   1.000
_cell.angle_alpha   90.00
_cell.angle_beta   90.00
_cell.angle_gamma   90.00
#
_symmetry.space_group_name_H-M   'P 1'
#
loop_
_entity.id
_entity.type
_entity.pdbx_description
1 polymer ?
#
loop_
_entity_poly.entity_id
_entity_poly.type
_entity_poly.pdbx_seq_one_letter_code
_entity_poly.pdbx_strand_id
1 'polypeptide(L)'
;AQIEECIFRGVGNTDMKYKNRVRSRISNLKDAKNPDLRRNVLCGAITPQQIAVMTSEEMASDELKEIRKAMTKEAIREHQMARTGG
;
A
#
# COMPACT_ATOMS: atom_id res chain seq x y z
N ALA A 1 -17.69 5.35 -7.68
CA ALA A 1 -18.21 4.87 -6.39
C ALA A 1 -17.70 3.46 -6.02
N GLN A 2 -17.33 2.59 -6.97
CA GLN A 2 -16.98 1.19 -6.71
C GLN A 2 -15.90 0.93 -5.64
N ILE A 3 -14.86 1.77 -5.56
CA ILE A 3 -13.80 1.61 -4.54
C ILE A 3 -14.35 1.82 -3.13
N GLU A 4 -15.17 2.85 -2.95
CA GLU A 4 -15.78 3.18 -1.66
C GLU A 4 -16.73 2.07 -1.21
N GLU A 5 -17.56 1.57 -2.12
CA GLU A 5 -18.47 0.45 -1.86
C GLU A 5 -17.71 -0.82 -1.44
N CYS A 6 -16.56 -1.11 -2.07
CA CYS A 6 -15.71 -2.23 -1.69
C CYS A 6 -15.10 -2.03 -0.28
N ILE A 7 -14.71 -0.80 0.06
CA ILE A 7 -14.25 -0.47 1.42
C ILE A 7 -15.38 -0.64 2.43
N PHE A 8 -16.59 -0.16 2.10
CA PHE A 8 -17.76 -0.30 2.96
C PHE A 8 -18.11 -1.78 3.19
N ARG A 9 -18.12 -2.61 2.14
CA ARG A 9 -18.33 -4.06 2.26
C ARG A 9 -17.29 -4.75 3.15
N GLY A 10 -16.04 -4.29 3.13
CA GLY A 10 -14.96 -4.87 3.95
C GLY A 10 -14.95 -4.41 5.41
N VAL A 11 -15.47 -3.22 5.71
CA VAL A 11 -15.51 -2.66 7.07
C VAL A 11 -16.86 -2.92 7.75
N GLY A 12 -17.96 -2.90 7.00
CA GLY A 12 -19.33 -3.11 7.48
C GLY A 12 -19.94 -1.92 8.23
N ASN A 13 -19.19 -0.83 8.42
CA ASN A 13 -19.66 0.39 9.07
C ASN A 13 -18.89 1.64 8.58
N THR A 14 -19.32 2.82 9.02
CA THR A 14 -18.72 4.12 8.65
C THR A 14 -17.85 4.72 9.75
N ASP A 15 -17.27 3.89 10.61
CA ASP A 15 -16.45 4.34 11.74
C ASP A 15 -15.13 4.97 11.28
N MET A 16 -14.34 5.42 12.25
CA MET A 16 -13.05 6.04 12.00
C MET A 16 -12.12 5.16 11.16
N LYS A 17 -12.24 3.82 11.27
CA LYS A 17 -11.52 2.85 10.45
C LYS A 17 -11.87 2.96 8.96
N TYR A 18 -13.16 3.08 8.63
CA TYR A 18 -13.62 3.31 7.26
C TYR A 18 -13.12 4.66 6.72
N LYS A 19 -13.29 5.74 7.50
CA LYS A 19 -12.85 7.10 7.11
C LYS A 19 -11.34 7.17 6.87
N ASN A 20 -10.55 6.52 7.74
CA ASN A 20 -9.10 6.40 7.59
C ASN A 20 -8.72 5.65 6.31
N ARG A 21 -9.42 4.55 5.99
CA ARG A 21 -9.19 3.77 4.78
C ARG A 21 -9.45 4.60 3.52
N VAL A 22 -10.59 5.29 3.47
CA VAL A 22 -10.96 6.17 2.36
C VAL A 22 -9.93 7.29 2.18
N ARG A 23 -9.56 7.99 3.26
CA ARG A 23 -8.53 9.05 3.21
C ARG A 23 -7.19 8.53 2.70
N SER A 24 -6.76 7.35 3.16
CA SER A 24 -5.54 6.70 2.67
C SER A 24 -5.61 6.39 1.17
N ARG A 25 -6.73 5.87 0.65
CA ARG A 25 -6.87 5.64 -0.80
C ARG A 25 -6.77 6.93 -1.59
N ILE A 26 -7.43 7.98 -1.12
CA ILE A 26 -7.39 9.28 -1.78
C ILE A 26 -5.96 9.83 -1.80
N SER A 27 -5.22 9.76 -0.68
CA SER A 27 -3.84 10.28 -0.65
C SER A 27 -2.90 9.49 -1.55
N ASN A 28 -3.00 8.16 -1.57
CA ASN A 28 -2.16 7.31 -2.44
C ASN A 28 -2.49 7.52 -3.92
N LEU A 29 -3.78 7.63 -4.29
CA LEU A 29 -4.19 7.89 -5.67
C LEU A 29 -3.85 9.31 -6.16
N LYS A 30 -3.66 10.26 -5.25
CA LYS A 30 -3.24 11.63 -5.53
C LYS A 30 -1.73 11.83 -5.40
N ASP A 31 -0.97 10.79 -5.08
CA ASP A 31 0.48 10.89 -4.92
C ASP A 31 1.14 11.20 -6.27
N ALA A 32 1.73 12.40 -6.38
CA ALA A 32 2.44 12.83 -7.58
C ALA A 32 3.72 12.01 -7.83
N LYS A 33 4.26 11.34 -6.81
CA LYS A 33 5.43 10.46 -6.91
C LYS A 33 5.09 9.05 -7.39
N ASN A 34 3.80 8.70 -7.45
CA ASN A 34 3.32 7.41 -7.95
C ASN A 34 2.12 7.58 -8.91
N PRO A 35 2.31 8.25 -10.07
CA PRO A 35 1.23 8.43 -11.04
C PRO A 35 0.75 7.11 -11.64
N ASP A 36 1.59 6.08 -11.64
CA ASP A 36 1.30 4.76 -12.21
C ASP A 36 0.23 4.01 -11.42
N LEU A 37 0.16 4.16 -10.10
CA LEU A 37 -0.93 3.59 -9.31
C LEU A 37 -2.30 4.06 -9.82
N ARG A 38 -2.46 5.37 -10.02
CA ARG A 38 -3.70 5.94 -10.54
C ARG A 38 -3.98 5.43 -11.95
N ARG A 39 -2.95 5.34 -12.79
CA ARG A 39 -3.07 4.85 -14.18
C ARG A 39 -3.49 3.38 -14.22
N ASN A 40 -2.90 2.53 -13.40
CA ASN A 40 -3.23 1.10 -13.29
C ASN A 40 -4.66 0.87 -12.81
N VAL A 41 -5.17 1.71 -11.90
CA VAL A 41 -6.58 1.67 -11.48
C VAL A 41 -7.52 2.11 -12.60
N LEU A 42 -7.19 3.19 -13.33
CA LEU A 42 -8.01 3.68 -14.45
C LEU A 42 -8.01 2.73 -15.65
N CYS A 43 -6.88 2.07 -15.94
CA CYS A 43 -6.76 1.07 -16.99
C CYS A 43 -7.34 -0.30 -16.60
N GLY A 44 -7.78 -0.48 -15.35
CA GLY A 44 -8.35 -1.73 -14.85
C GLY A 44 -7.33 -2.83 -14.52
N ALA A 45 -6.03 -2.53 -14.57
CA ALA A 45 -4.97 -3.45 -14.13
C ALA A 45 -5.05 -3.71 -12.61
N ILE A 46 -5.51 -2.72 -11.85
CA ILE A 46 -5.88 -2.87 -10.43
C ILE A 46 -7.39 -2.68 -10.32
N THR A 47 -8.08 -3.73 -9.88
CA THR A 47 -9.53 -3.67 -9.69
C THR A 47 -9.91 -2.83 -8.46
N PRO A 48 -11.13 -2.26 -8.43
CA PRO A 48 -11.65 -1.54 -7.25
C PRO A 48 -11.63 -2.37 -5.96
N GLN A 49 -11.79 -3.69 -6.07
CA GLN A 49 -11.75 -4.62 -4.94
C GLN A 49 -10.33 -4.81 -4.41
N GLN A 50 -9.35 -4.95 -5.32
CA GLN A 50 -7.94 -5.05 -4.93
C GLN A 50 -7.48 -3.78 -4.21
N ILE A 51 -7.71 -2.60 -4.80
CA ILE A 51 -7.30 -1.36 -4.14
C ILE A 51 -8.05 -1.12 -2.83
N ALA A 52 -9.29 -1.58 -2.66
CA ALA A 52 -10.02 -1.47 -1.41
C ALA A 52 -9.33 -2.23 -0.26
N VAL A 53 -8.66 -3.36 -0.53
CA VAL A 53 -7.99 -4.17 0.51
C VAL A 53 -6.49 -3.91 0.67
N MET A 54 -5.78 -3.46 -0.39
CA MET A 54 -4.32 -3.24 -0.38
C MET A 54 -3.82 -2.38 0.79
N THR A 55 -2.62 -2.67 1.31
CA THR A 55 -2.02 -1.82 2.34
C THR A 55 -1.46 -0.53 1.74
N SER A 56 -1.21 0.49 2.58
CA SER A 56 -0.52 1.71 2.13
C SER A 56 0.88 1.42 1.59
N GLU A 57 1.51 0.35 2.05
CA GLU A 57 2.84 -0.08 1.61
C GLU A 57 2.77 -0.73 0.22
N GLU A 58 1.74 -1.54 -0.03
CA GLU A 58 1.52 -2.17 -1.34
C GLU A 58 1.14 -1.17 -2.43
N MET A 59 0.57 -0.02 -2.06
CA MET A 59 0.22 1.09 -2.96
C MET A 59 1.35 2.09 -3.17
N ALA A 60 2.48 1.98 -2.45
CA ALA A 60 3.64 2.84 -2.66
C ALA A 60 4.28 2.56 -4.03
N SER A 61 5.09 3.51 -4.55
CA SER A 61 5.76 3.30 -5.84
C SER A 61 6.68 2.08 -5.81
N ASP A 62 6.88 1.43 -6.96
CA ASP A 62 7.75 0.26 -7.08
C ASP A 62 9.18 0.57 -6.63
N GLU A 63 9.67 1.79 -6.88
CA GLU A 63 10.96 2.27 -6.38
C GLU A 63 11.01 2.30 -4.86
N LEU A 64 9.98 2.85 -4.19
CA LEU A 64 9.90 2.85 -2.73
C LEU A 64 9.78 1.43 -2.16
N LYS A 65 9.06 0.55 -2.87
CA LYS A 65 8.84 -0.83 -2.48
C LYS A 65 10.13 -1.64 -2.56
N GLU A 66 10.91 -1.46 -3.63
CA GLU A 66 12.21 -2.11 -3.79
C GLU A 66 13.26 -1.55 -2.83
N ILE A 67 13.29 -0.22 -2.57
CA ILE A 67 14.16 0.37 -1.54
C ILE A 67 13.86 -0.24 -0.16
N ARG A 68 12.58 -0.33 0.22
CA ARG A 68 12.19 -0.93 1.51
C ARG A 68 12.61 -2.40 1.60
N LYS A 69 12.38 -3.17 0.53
CA LYS A 69 12.76 -4.59 0.46
C LYS A 69 14.28 -4.79 0.57
N ALA A 70 15.07 -3.92 -0.09
CA ALA A 70 16.52 -3.92 0.02
C ALA A 70 16.98 -3.61 1.45
N MET A 71 16.44 -2.56 2.07
CA MET A 71 16.79 -2.17 3.44
C MET A 71 16.42 -3.25 4.47
N THR A 72 15.25 -3.89 4.36
CA THR A 72 14.87 -4.99 5.27
C THR A 72 15.83 -6.17 5.14
N LYS A 73 16.26 -6.51 3.92
CA LYS A 73 17.20 -7.61 3.69
C LYS A 73 18.60 -7.31 4.25
N GLU A 74 19.05 -6.06 4.14
CA GLU A 74 20.34 -5.64 4.70
C GLU A 74 20.33 -5.60 6.22
N ALA A 75 19.27 -5.06 6.84
CA ALA A 75 19.12 -5.03 8.29
C ALA A 75 19.11 -6.44 8.91
N ILE A 76 18.44 -7.42 8.27
CA ILE A 76 18.47 -8.82 8.72
C ILE A 76 19.88 -9.41 8.61
N ARG A 77 20.59 -9.13 7.50
CA ARG A 77 21.96 -9.62 7.29
C ARG A 77 22.92 -9.07 8.35
N GLU A 78 22.85 -7.77 8.63
CA GLU A 78 23.67 -7.10 9.63
C GLU A 78 23.41 -7.67 11.04
N HIS A 79 22.14 -7.88 11.40
CA HIS A 79 21.77 -8.46 12.68
C HIS A 79 22.24 -9.92 12.86
N GLN A 80 22.27 -10.72 11.79
CA GLN A 80 22.78 -12.10 11.84
C GLN A 80 24.32 -12.16 11.93
N MET A 81 25.03 -11.25 11.28
CA MET A 81 26.50 -11.18 11.37
C MET A 81 26.97 -10.71 12.75
N ALA A 82 26.22 -9.83 13.42
CA ALA A 82 26.51 -9.39 14.78
C ALA A 82 26.41 -10.53 15.84
N ARG A 83 25.71 -11.64 15.53
CA ARG A 83 25.53 -12.78 16.46
C ARG A 83 26.51 -13.94 16.27
N THR A 84 27.34 -13.93 15.23
CA THR A 84 28.26 -15.05 14.91
C THR A 84 29.74 -14.73 15.12
N GLY A 85 30.06 -13.55 15.66
CA GLY A 85 31.41 -13.20 16.12
C GLY A 85 31.46 -13.15 17.65
N GLY A 86 31.58 -14.31 18.29
CA GLY A 86 31.80 -14.47 19.73
C GLY A 86 32.56 -15.75 20.00
#